data_AF-A0ABC9Y9V4-F1
#
_entry.id   AF-A0ABC9Y9V4-F1
#
_cell.length_a   1.000
_cell.length_b   1.000
_cell.length_c   1.000
_cell.angle_alpha   90.00
_cell.angle_beta   90.00
_cell.angle_gamma   90.00
#
_symmetry.space_group_name_H-M   'P 1'
#
loop_
_entity.id
_entity.type
_entity.pdbx_description
1 polymer ?
#
loop_
_entity_poly.entity_id
_entity_poly.type
_entity_poly.pdbx_seq_one_letter_code
_entity_poly.pdbx_strand_id
1 'polypeptide(L)'
;MGDFKHPDICWKGNTARHAQSRRFLQSTDDNFLTQLVEEPMRREVLLDFVLTNKGLAGDVKVEGSLGCRDHEMVEFRILRGRSRAVSRITTLDFRRANFGLFRDLLGTIPWVRDLEGKGAQEIWSIFKHHFLRAQDWCVLKNRKSSKGGRRPAWMSKELLEKLKGKKEVYSMWKKGMATWEEYKNVVRVCRDATRKAKAHLALNLARDVKDKKKGFFKYISSKRKTRENVGPLLNEVGALVMEDTEKAELLNAFFASVFTAKVDPQESQALEVGEKV
;
A
#
# COMPACT_ATOMS: atom_id res chain seq x y z
N MET A 1 -15.90 -18.70 3.69
CA MET A 1 -16.31 -19.62 4.76
C MET A 1 -17.79 -19.41 5.03
N GLY A 2 -18.56 -20.47 4.92
CA GLY A 2 -19.99 -20.50 5.22
C GLY A 2 -20.50 -21.93 5.12
N ASP A 3 -21.63 -22.19 5.78
CA ASP A 3 -22.43 -23.41 5.60
C ASP A 3 -23.35 -23.20 4.40
N PHE A 4 -23.13 -23.96 3.33
CA PHE A 4 -23.85 -23.80 2.06
C PHE A 4 -24.88 -24.91 1.81
N LYS A 5 -25.00 -25.91 2.70
CA LYS A 5 -26.03 -26.96 2.64
C LYS A 5 -26.17 -27.64 1.25
N HIS A 6 -25.05 -27.94 0.60
CA HIS A 6 -25.01 -28.65 -0.67
C HIS A 6 -24.27 -30.00 -0.53
N PRO A 7 -24.88 -31.00 0.15
CA PRO A 7 -24.22 -32.27 0.46
C PRO A 7 -23.97 -33.17 -0.75
N ASP A 8 -24.65 -32.92 -1.87
CA ASP A 8 -24.61 -33.75 -3.07
C ASP A 8 -23.51 -33.33 -4.08
N ILE A 9 -22.70 -32.34 -3.73
CA ILE A 9 -21.57 -31.88 -4.55
C ILE A 9 -20.36 -32.80 -4.35
N CYS A 10 -19.90 -33.41 -5.44
CA CYS A 10 -18.60 -34.06 -5.52
C CYS A 10 -17.57 -33.09 -6.10
N TRP A 11 -16.74 -32.52 -5.24
CA TRP A 11 -15.71 -31.56 -5.62
C TRP A 11 -14.52 -32.19 -6.38
N LYS A 12 -14.14 -33.43 -6.02
CA LYS A 12 -13.10 -34.18 -6.76
C LYS A 12 -13.49 -34.46 -8.21
N GLY A 13 -14.77 -34.69 -8.46
CA GLY A 13 -15.31 -34.98 -9.80
C GLY A 13 -16.03 -33.80 -10.45
N ASN A 14 -16.02 -32.61 -9.84
CA ASN A 14 -16.77 -31.42 -10.25
C ASN A 14 -18.24 -31.69 -10.68
N THR A 15 -18.96 -32.52 -9.91
CA THR A 15 -20.34 -32.95 -10.26
C THR A 15 -21.32 -32.75 -9.11
N ALA A 16 -22.60 -32.57 -9.43
CA ALA A 16 -23.68 -32.53 -8.45
C ALA A 16 -24.96 -33.14 -8.99
N ARG A 17 -25.75 -33.76 -8.11
CA ARG A 17 -26.99 -34.45 -8.47
C ARG A 17 -28.16 -33.48 -8.65
N HIS A 18 -28.28 -32.50 -7.76
CA HIS A 18 -29.38 -31.55 -7.77
C HIS A 18 -29.09 -30.32 -8.64
N ALA A 19 -30.14 -29.76 -9.25
CA ALA A 19 -30.03 -28.59 -10.13
C ALA A 19 -29.48 -27.35 -9.39
N GLN A 20 -29.84 -27.18 -8.11
CA GLN A 20 -29.36 -26.06 -7.30
C GLN A 20 -27.86 -26.16 -7.04
N SER A 21 -27.38 -27.35 -6.66
CA SER A 21 -25.96 -27.64 -6.42
C SER A 21 -25.14 -27.52 -7.71
N ARG A 22 -25.67 -27.91 -8.87
CA ARG A 22 -25.05 -27.66 -10.19
C ARG A 22 -24.91 -26.17 -10.52
N ARG A 23 -25.92 -25.35 -10.22
CA ARG A 23 -25.82 -23.88 -10.39
C ARG A 23 -24.79 -23.26 -9.47
N PHE A 24 -24.65 -23.78 -8.25
CA PHE A 24 -23.63 -23.33 -7.30
C PHE A 24 -22.21 -23.67 -7.76
N LEU A 25 -21.99 -24.90 -8.25
CA LEU A 25 -20.73 -25.32 -8.88
C LEU A 25 -20.37 -24.40 -10.06
N GLN A 26 -21.31 -24.20 -10.98
CA GLN A 26 -21.10 -23.35 -12.15
C GLN A 26 -20.74 -21.91 -11.75
N SER A 27 -21.43 -21.34 -10.75
CA SER A 27 -21.09 -20.03 -10.21
C SER A 27 -19.70 -20.00 -9.56
N THR A 28 -19.26 -21.10 -8.96
CA THR A 28 -17.92 -21.20 -8.35
C THR A 28 -16.84 -21.18 -9.44
N ASP A 29 -17.05 -21.94 -10.53
CA ASP A 29 -16.17 -22.00 -11.69
C ASP A 29 -16.11 -20.65 -12.44
N ASP A 30 -17.27 -20.05 -12.72
CA ASP A 30 -17.38 -18.73 -13.39
C ASP A 30 -16.66 -17.61 -12.64
N ASN A 31 -16.51 -17.76 -11.32
CA ASN A 31 -15.85 -16.79 -10.45
C ASN A 31 -14.41 -17.17 -10.09
N PHE A 32 -13.85 -18.22 -10.70
CA PHE A 32 -12.50 -18.73 -10.44
C PHE A 32 -12.25 -19.02 -8.96
N LEU A 33 -13.25 -19.57 -8.27
CA LEU A 33 -13.18 -19.91 -6.86
C LEU A 33 -12.72 -21.36 -6.71
N THR A 34 -11.72 -21.60 -5.87
CA THR A 34 -11.25 -22.94 -5.50
C THR A 34 -11.63 -23.23 -4.05
N GLN A 35 -12.22 -24.39 -3.81
CA GLN A 35 -12.48 -24.90 -2.46
C GLN A 35 -11.18 -25.46 -1.86
N LEU A 36 -10.90 -25.11 -0.60
CA LEU A 36 -9.68 -25.52 0.10
C LEU A 36 -9.87 -26.60 1.17
N VAL A 37 -11.09 -27.09 1.37
CA VAL A 37 -11.39 -28.12 2.38
C VAL A 37 -11.36 -29.48 1.69
N GLU A 38 -10.30 -30.25 1.93
CA GLU A 38 -10.12 -31.57 1.30
C GLU A 38 -10.69 -32.72 2.14
N GLU A 39 -10.86 -32.52 3.45
CA GLU A 39 -11.33 -33.55 4.39
C GLU A 39 -12.82 -33.38 4.74
N PRO A 40 -13.65 -34.45 4.67
CA PRO A 40 -15.07 -34.38 4.99
C PRO A 40 -15.33 -34.24 6.49
N MET A 41 -16.12 -33.23 6.88
CA MET A 41 -16.43 -32.93 8.27
C MET A 41 -17.67 -33.70 8.78
N ARG A 42 -17.49 -35.02 8.96
CA ARG A 42 -18.48 -36.03 9.45
C ARG A 42 -19.26 -36.76 8.33
N ARG A 43 -19.29 -38.11 8.42
CA ARG A 43 -20.06 -39.04 7.55
C ARG A 43 -19.87 -38.83 6.02
N GLU A 44 -18.67 -38.47 5.57
CA GLU A 44 -18.32 -38.29 4.15
C GLU A 44 -19.00 -37.08 3.44
N VAL A 45 -19.60 -36.14 4.18
CA VAL A 45 -20.34 -35.00 3.58
C VAL A 45 -19.66 -33.66 3.90
N LEU A 46 -19.31 -32.88 2.88
CA LEU A 46 -18.75 -31.53 3.00
C LEU A 46 -19.88 -30.47 2.96
N LEU A 47 -20.19 -29.86 4.10
CA LEU A 47 -21.23 -28.80 4.21
C LEU A 47 -20.67 -27.38 4.36
N ASP A 48 -19.50 -27.24 4.99
CA ASP A 48 -18.83 -25.96 5.20
C ASP A 48 -17.70 -25.75 4.17
N PHE A 49 -17.74 -24.61 3.47
CA PHE A 49 -16.80 -24.33 2.39
C PHE A 49 -15.92 -23.13 2.66
N VAL A 50 -14.61 -23.31 2.46
CA VAL A 50 -13.63 -22.21 2.34
C VAL A 50 -13.29 -22.04 0.86
N LEU A 51 -13.91 -21.05 0.21
CA LEU A 51 -13.64 -20.67 -1.18
C LEU A 51 -12.61 -19.54 -1.24
N THR A 52 -11.64 -19.64 -2.15
CA THR A 52 -10.62 -18.60 -2.42
C THR A 52 -10.47 -18.38 -3.93
N ASN A 53 -10.10 -17.16 -4.36
CA ASN A 53 -9.87 -16.85 -5.78
C ASN A 53 -8.39 -16.60 -6.13
N LYS A 54 -7.46 -16.68 -5.16
CA LYS A 54 -6.08 -16.18 -5.32
C LYS A 54 -4.99 -16.94 -4.56
N GLY A 55 -5.24 -18.18 -4.11
CA GLY A 55 -4.23 -18.96 -3.34
C GLY A 55 -3.77 -18.26 -2.05
N LEU A 56 -4.59 -17.36 -1.48
CA LEU A 56 -4.25 -16.55 -0.30
C LEU A 56 -4.54 -17.26 1.02
N ALA A 57 -5.01 -18.51 0.98
CA ALA A 57 -5.27 -19.32 2.14
C ALA A 57 -4.63 -20.69 1.92
N GLY A 58 -3.91 -21.19 2.93
CA GLY A 58 -3.22 -22.48 2.93
C GLY A 58 -3.27 -23.10 4.34
N ASP A 59 -2.75 -24.32 4.49
CA ASP A 59 -2.81 -25.13 5.72
C ASP A 59 -4.24 -25.24 6.29
N VAL A 60 -5.18 -25.77 5.48
CA VAL A 60 -6.53 -26.06 5.97
C VAL A 60 -6.49 -27.37 6.74
N LYS A 61 -6.88 -27.34 8.03
CA LYS A 61 -7.03 -28.52 8.88
C LYS A 61 -8.41 -28.54 9.47
N VAL A 62 -9.02 -29.72 9.49
CA VAL A 62 -10.20 -29.99 10.29
C VAL A 62 -9.73 -30.40 11.68
N GLU A 63 -10.08 -29.62 12.70
CA GLU A 63 -9.76 -29.89 14.10
C GLU A 63 -11.08 -30.08 14.88
N GLY A 64 -11.04 -30.88 15.96
CA GLY A 64 -12.22 -31.39 16.66
C GLY A 64 -13.28 -30.35 17.13
N SER A 65 -14.34 -30.84 17.77
CA SER A 65 -15.52 -30.03 18.13
C SER A 65 -15.22 -28.94 19.17
N LEU A 66 -15.57 -27.68 18.88
CA LEU A 66 -15.64 -26.58 19.85
C LEU A 66 -16.98 -26.63 20.61
N GLY A 67 -17.08 -27.55 21.57
CA GLY A 67 -18.23 -27.69 22.48
C GLY A 67 -19.30 -28.70 22.05
N CYS A 68 -20.43 -28.75 22.76
CA CYS A 68 -21.52 -29.73 22.57
C CYS A 68 -22.40 -29.50 21.32
N ARG A 69 -21.83 -29.10 20.18
CA ARG A 69 -22.57 -28.97 18.91
C ARG A 69 -21.90 -29.76 17.80
N ASP A 70 -22.73 -30.22 16.87
CA ASP A 70 -22.43 -31.08 15.72
C ASP A 70 -21.50 -30.47 14.63
N HIS A 71 -20.70 -29.44 14.95
CA HIS A 71 -19.84 -28.74 13.99
C HIS A 71 -18.36 -28.91 14.35
N GLU A 72 -17.57 -29.37 13.38
CA GLU A 72 -16.10 -29.48 13.47
C GLU A 72 -15.44 -28.14 13.10
N MET A 73 -14.27 -27.86 13.70
CA MET A 73 -13.55 -26.62 13.47
C MET A 73 -12.74 -26.72 12.18
N VAL A 74 -12.77 -25.67 11.34
CA VAL A 74 -11.82 -25.53 10.24
C VAL A 74 -10.80 -24.45 10.60
N GLU A 75 -9.57 -24.87 10.83
CA GLU A 75 -8.42 -23.98 10.93
C GLU A 75 -7.82 -23.77 9.54
N PHE A 76 -7.53 -22.52 9.16
CA PHE A 76 -6.78 -22.23 7.94
C PHE A 76 -5.95 -20.96 8.10
N ARG A 77 -4.81 -20.89 7.42
CA ARG A 77 -3.90 -19.74 7.46
C ARG A 77 -4.13 -18.83 6.26
N ILE A 78 -4.42 -17.56 6.52
CA ILE A 78 -4.48 -16.54 5.46
C ILE A 78 -3.07 -15.98 5.24
N LEU A 79 -2.47 -16.32 4.11
CA LEU A 79 -1.19 -15.81 3.67
C LEU A 79 -1.37 -14.35 3.20
N ARG A 80 -0.96 -13.39 4.03
CA ARG A 80 -0.81 -12.00 3.59
C ARG A 80 0.55 -11.84 2.92
N GLY A 81 0.54 -11.44 1.64
CA GLY A 81 1.74 -10.97 0.95
C GLY A 81 2.50 -9.97 1.84
N ARG A 82 3.81 -10.20 1.96
CA ARG A 82 4.77 -9.55 2.89
C ARG A 82 4.24 -8.22 3.45
N SER A 83 4.09 -8.16 4.77
CA SER A 83 3.97 -6.90 5.50
C SER A 83 4.97 -5.92 4.90
N ARG A 84 4.51 -4.72 4.53
CA ARG A 84 5.40 -3.64 4.09
C ARG A 84 6.57 -3.61 5.06
N ALA A 85 7.79 -3.78 4.54
CA ALA A 85 8.98 -3.50 5.32
C ALA A 85 8.75 -2.12 5.96
N VAL A 86 8.83 -2.03 7.28
CA VAL A 86 8.74 -0.74 7.96
C VAL A 86 9.92 0.04 7.43
N SER A 87 9.65 0.98 6.52
CA SER A 87 10.69 1.78 5.91
C SER A 87 11.32 2.60 7.04
N ARG A 88 12.48 2.18 7.53
CA ARG A 88 13.31 2.90 8.51
C ARG A 88 13.96 4.13 7.87
N ILE A 89 13.29 4.75 6.89
CA ILE A 89 13.78 5.91 6.18
C ILE A 89 13.80 7.06 7.18
N THR A 90 15.01 7.43 7.60
CA THR A 90 15.30 8.69 8.26
C THR A 90 15.08 9.80 7.25
N THR A 91 14.30 10.80 7.62
CA THR A 91 14.12 12.01 6.80
C THR A 91 14.61 13.20 7.58
N LEU A 92 15.37 14.05 6.89
CA LEU A 92 15.85 15.32 7.41
C LEU A 92 14.65 16.26 7.65
N ASP A 93 14.61 16.86 8.84
CA ASP A 93 13.56 17.81 9.21
C ASP A 93 13.99 19.25 8.98
N PHE A 94 13.88 19.69 7.72
CA PHE A 94 14.23 21.05 7.31
C PHE A 94 13.36 22.12 7.98
N ARG A 95 12.20 21.78 8.57
CA ARG A 95 11.37 22.77 9.29
C ARG A 95 12.01 23.22 10.59
N ARG A 96 12.84 22.36 11.20
CA ARG A 96 13.56 22.63 12.45
C ARG A 96 15.05 22.84 12.24
N ALA A 97 15.48 22.99 10.98
CA ALA A 97 16.88 23.18 10.65
C ALA A 97 17.36 24.55 11.14
N ASN A 98 18.58 24.59 11.69
CA ASN A 98 19.24 25.86 11.99
C ASN A 98 19.95 26.39 10.75
N PHE A 99 19.23 27.17 9.94
CA PHE A 99 19.77 27.75 8.70
C PHE A 99 20.84 28.82 8.94
N GLY A 100 20.86 29.45 10.13
CA GLY A 100 21.93 30.38 10.51
C GLY A 100 23.27 29.64 10.59
N LEU A 101 23.32 28.63 11.46
CA LEU A 101 24.50 27.77 11.62
C LEU A 101 24.90 27.09 10.29
N PHE A 102 23.92 26.70 9.47
CA PHE A 102 24.19 26.09 8.17
C PHE A 102 24.92 27.04 7.22
N ARG A 103 24.51 28.32 7.19
CA ARG A 103 25.21 29.34 6.40
C ARG A 103 26.59 29.63 6.95
N ASP A 104 26.75 29.71 8.27
CA ASP A 104 28.04 29.99 8.90
C ASP A 104 29.05 28.88 8.58
N LEU A 105 28.66 27.61 8.74
CA LEU A 105 29.50 26.45 8.42
C LEU A 105 29.94 26.41 6.95
N LEU A 106 29.06 26.80 6.03
CA LEU A 106 29.41 26.87 4.60
C LEU A 106 30.22 28.12 4.26
N GLY A 107 29.98 29.24 4.94
CA GLY A 107 30.71 30.49 4.75
C GLY A 107 32.14 30.46 5.28
N THR A 108 32.44 29.57 6.23
CA THR A 108 33.80 29.40 6.78
C THR A 108 34.74 28.62 5.83
N ILE A 109 34.21 28.02 4.77
CA ILE A 109 34.99 27.19 3.86
C ILE A 109 35.69 28.09 2.83
N PRO A 110 37.02 27.96 2.63
CA PRO A 110 37.77 28.74 1.66
C PRO A 110 37.55 28.20 0.23
N TRP A 111 36.33 28.39 -0.28
CA TRP A 111 35.89 27.84 -1.57
C TRP A 111 36.80 28.18 -2.74
N VAL A 112 37.34 29.40 -2.79
CA VAL A 112 38.22 29.84 -3.87
C VAL A 112 39.43 28.92 -3.95
N ARG A 113 40.13 28.72 -2.84
CA ARG A 113 41.32 27.87 -2.77
C ARG A 113 40.98 26.39 -2.98
N ASP A 114 39.88 25.93 -2.40
CA ASP A 114 39.51 24.51 -2.41
C ASP A 114 38.94 24.05 -3.76
N LEU A 115 38.47 24.98 -4.59
CA LEU A 115 37.89 24.71 -5.92
C LEU A 115 38.80 25.12 -7.09
N GLU A 116 39.86 25.88 -6.85
CA GLU A 116 40.79 26.36 -7.88
C GLU A 116 41.47 25.20 -8.61
N GLY A 117 41.52 25.29 -9.96
CA GLY A 117 42.16 24.30 -10.82
C GLY A 117 41.46 22.95 -10.94
N LYS A 118 40.26 22.79 -10.39
CA LYS A 118 39.52 21.50 -10.39
C LYS A 118 38.50 21.38 -11.52
N GLY A 119 38.27 20.15 -11.95
CA GLY A 119 37.21 19.85 -12.92
C GLY A 119 35.80 19.91 -12.30
N ALA A 120 34.77 20.07 -13.13
CA ALA A 120 33.38 20.21 -12.67
C ALA A 120 32.92 19.08 -11.74
N GLN A 121 33.34 17.84 -12.02
CA GLN A 121 32.96 16.68 -11.20
C GLN A 121 33.66 16.65 -9.84
N GLU A 122 34.90 17.12 -9.76
CA GLU A 122 35.64 17.26 -8.51
C GLU A 122 35.06 18.39 -7.67
N ILE A 123 34.77 19.54 -8.30
CA ILE A 123 34.09 20.68 -7.67
C ILE A 123 32.77 20.22 -7.05
N TRP A 124 31.94 19.48 -7.81
CA TRP A 124 30.69 18.95 -7.32
C TRP A 124 30.87 18.01 -6.13
N SER A 125 31.89 17.15 -6.16
CA SER A 125 32.17 16.19 -5.08
C SER A 125 32.59 16.91 -3.79
N ILE A 126 33.43 17.94 -3.89
CA ILE A 126 33.87 18.77 -2.77
C ILE A 126 32.69 19.54 -2.18
N PHE A 127 31.93 20.23 -3.03
CA PHE A 127 30.72 20.94 -2.61
C PHE A 127 29.76 20.01 -1.87
N LYS A 128 29.44 18.86 -2.48
CA LYS A 128 28.53 17.87 -1.90
C LYS A 128 29.03 17.36 -0.56
N HIS A 129 30.34 17.09 -0.43
CA HIS A 129 30.93 16.65 0.84
C HIS A 129 30.68 17.69 1.95
N HIS A 130 31.06 18.94 1.72
CA HIS A 130 30.90 20.01 2.70
C HIS A 130 29.43 20.31 3.03
N PHE A 131 28.57 20.30 2.01
CA PHE A 131 27.14 20.50 2.17
C PHE A 131 26.49 19.42 3.03
N LEU A 132 26.78 18.14 2.75
CA LEU A 132 26.26 17.02 3.54
C LEU A 132 26.80 17.04 4.97
N ARG A 133 28.07 17.43 5.15
CA ARG A 133 28.66 17.59 6.48
C ARG A 133 27.94 18.67 7.27
N ALA A 134 27.73 19.86 6.70
CA ALA A 134 26.95 20.92 7.35
C ALA A 134 25.50 20.48 7.63
N GLN A 135 24.91 19.68 6.74
CA GLN A 135 23.53 19.23 6.87
C GLN A 135 23.34 18.30 8.06
N ASP A 136 24.31 17.43 8.32
CA ASP A 136 24.28 16.52 9.47
C ASP A 136 24.31 17.27 10.82
N TRP A 137 25.01 18.41 10.90
CA TRP A 137 25.06 19.23 12.12
C TRP A 137 23.84 20.12 12.29
N CYS A 138 23.25 20.62 11.19
CA CYS A 138 22.20 21.64 11.26
C CYS A 138 20.78 21.08 11.14
N VAL A 139 20.61 19.86 10.62
CA VAL A 139 19.29 19.29 10.32
C VAL A 139 19.06 18.03 11.13
N LEU A 140 18.13 18.10 12.08
CA LEU A 140 17.72 16.93 12.86
C LEU A 140 17.15 15.85 11.94
N LYS A 141 17.64 14.62 12.11
CA LYS A 141 17.11 13.43 11.43
C LYS A 141 15.90 12.91 12.19
N ASN A 142 14.71 13.16 11.66
CA ASN A 142 13.51 12.55 12.21
C ASN A 142 13.33 11.14 11.64
N ARG A 143 12.99 10.19 12.51
CA ARG A 143 12.43 8.91 12.07
C ARG A 143 11.07 9.21 11.48
N LYS A 144 10.81 8.81 10.23
CA LYS A 144 9.42 8.71 9.77
C LYS A 144 8.72 7.77 10.72
N SER A 145 7.76 8.28 11.49
CA SER A 145 6.80 7.39 12.11
C SER A 145 6.20 6.57 10.98
N SER A 146 6.32 5.25 11.09
CA SER A 146 5.62 4.38 10.17
C SER A 146 4.17 4.86 10.14
N LYS A 147 3.52 4.85 8.97
CA LYS A 147 2.11 5.26 8.84
C LYS A 147 1.15 4.39 9.70
N GLY A 148 1.66 3.53 10.59
CA GLY A 148 0.92 2.86 11.65
C GLY A 148 0.45 3.86 12.67
N GLY A 149 -0.74 4.42 12.45
CA GLY A 149 -1.41 5.26 13.44
C GLY A 149 -2.25 6.39 12.87
N ARG A 150 -2.28 6.61 11.53
CA ARG A 150 -3.25 7.55 10.99
C ARG A 150 -4.65 6.98 11.14
N ARG A 151 -5.34 7.50 12.14
CA ARG A 151 -6.76 7.32 12.41
C ARG A 151 -7.56 7.39 11.10
N PRO A 152 -8.39 6.38 10.79
CA PRO A 152 -9.25 6.44 9.62
C PRO A 152 -10.18 7.66 9.70
N ALA A 153 -10.42 8.33 8.57
CA ALA A 153 -11.21 9.56 8.53
C ALA A 153 -12.66 9.39 9.03
N TRP A 154 -13.22 8.18 8.98
CA TRP A 154 -14.57 7.88 9.48
C TRP A 154 -14.62 7.66 11.00
N MET A 155 -13.47 7.57 11.69
CA MET A 155 -13.43 7.20 13.09
C MET A 155 -13.47 8.45 13.97
N SER A 156 -14.63 8.83 14.51
CA SER A 156 -14.78 9.96 15.45
C SER A 156 -14.34 9.60 16.87
N LYS A 157 -14.02 10.61 17.73
CA LYS A 157 -13.59 10.40 19.14
C LYS A 157 -14.61 9.58 19.91
N GLU A 158 -15.88 9.93 19.76
CA GLU A 158 -17.02 9.19 20.28
C GLU A 158 -17.05 7.71 19.83
N LEU A 159 -16.83 7.43 18.54
CA LEU A 159 -16.79 6.05 18.04
C LEU A 159 -15.63 5.25 18.64
N LEU A 160 -14.50 5.92 18.88
CA LEU A 160 -13.34 5.29 19.53
C LEU A 160 -13.66 4.93 20.99
N GLU A 161 -14.35 5.81 21.72
CA GLU A 161 -14.82 5.56 23.08
C GLU A 161 -15.79 4.38 23.12
N LYS A 162 -16.76 4.33 22.21
CA LYS A 162 -17.66 3.16 22.05
C LYS A 162 -16.88 1.86 21.82
N LEU A 163 -15.84 1.89 20.97
CA LEU A 163 -15.00 0.72 20.72
C LEU A 163 -14.12 0.33 21.92
N LYS A 164 -13.72 1.28 22.78
CA LYS A 164 -13.03 1.01 24.05
C LYS A 164 -13.99 0.37 25.06
N GLY A 165 -15.19 0.94 25.24
CA GLY A 165 -16.24 0.36 26.08
C GLY A 165 -16.60 -1.07 25.67
N LYS A 166 -16.64 -1.37 24.37
CA LYS A 166 -16.80 -2.75 23.88
C LYS A 166 -15.72 -3.72 24.38
N LYS A 167 -14.46 -3.27 24.47
CA LYS A 167 -13.36 -4.09 24.99
C LYS A 167 -13.46 -4.30 26.49
N GLU A 168 -13.91 -3.28 27.22
CA GLU A 168 -14.14 -3.36 28.66
C GLU A 168 -15.24 -4.35 28.98
N VAL A 169 -16.39 -4.25 28.29
CA VAL A 169 -17.52 -5.18 28.46
C VAL A 169 -17.12 -6.61 28.05
N TYR A 170 -16.30 -6.78 27.01
CA TYR A 170 -15.73 -8.09 26.67
C TYR A 170 -14.86 -8.66 27.80
N SER A 171 -14.04 -7.82 28.45
CA SER A 171 -13.21 -8.22 29.59
C SER A 171 -14.06 -8.61 30.80
N MET A 172 -15.14 -7.87 31.07
CA MET A 172 -16.09 -8.17 32.14
C MET A 172 -16.84 -9.47 31.88
N TRP A 173 -17.33 -9.68 30.64
CA TRP A 173 -17.98 -10.93 30.24
C TRP A 173 -17.04 -12.13 30.38
N LYS A 174 -15.78 -11.99 29.97
CA LYS A 174 -14.77 -13.05 30.13
C LYS A 174 -14.51 -13.41 31.60
N LYS A 175 -14.68 -12.45 32.51
CA LYS A 175 -14.54 -12.65 33.97
C LYS A 175 -15.85 -13.07 34.65
N GLY A 176 -16.93 -13.31 33.90
CA GLY A 176 -18.25 -13.67 34.45
C GLY A 176 -19.00 -12.51 35.11
N MET A 177 -18.49 -11.27 35.01
CA MET A 177 -19.12 -10.08 35.62
C MET A 177 -20.12 -9.38 34.70
N ALA A 178 -20.25 -9.83 33.45
CA ALA A 178 -21.26 -9.36 32.53
C ALA A 178 -21.91 -10.54 31.83
N THR A 179 -23.18 -10.41 31.51
CA THR A 179 -23.94 -11.41 30.78
C THR A 179 -23.55 -11.42 29.30
N TRP A 180 -23.79 -12.56 28.64
CA TRP A 180 -23.59 -12.67 27.19
C TRP A 180 -24.46 -11.67 26.40
N GLU A 181 -25.69 -11.41 26.86
CA GLU A 181 -26.63 -10.54 26.15
C GLU A 181 -26.20 -9.06 26.22
N GLU A 182 -25.63 -8.61 27.35
CA GLU A 182 -25.03 -7.28 27.49
C GLU A 182 -23.86 -7.08 26.51
N TYR A 183 -22.93 -8.04 26.45
CA TYR A 183 -21.82 -7.98 25.50
C TYR A 183 -22.31 -7.92 24.04
N LYS A 184 -23.26 -8.79 23.68
CA LYS A 184 -23.83 -8.86 22.33
C LYS A 184 -24.54 -7.57 21.93
N ASN A 185 -25.25 -6.91 22.85
CA ASN A 185 -25.87 -5.62 22.62
C ASN A 185 -24.83 -4.53 22.34
N VAL A 186 -23.74 -4.47 23.12
CA VAL A 186 -22.65 -3.51 22.90
C VAL A 186 -21.94 -3.76 21.56
N VAL A 187 -21.74 -5.03 21.18
CA VAL A 187 -21.20 -5.40 19.86
C VAL A 187 -22.09 -4.89 18.73
N ARG A 188 -23.42 -5.09 18.82
CA ARG A 188 -24.40 -4.61 17.82
C ARG A 188 -24.33 -3.10 17.66
N VAL A 189 -24.40 -2.36 18.77
CA VAL A 189 -24.34 -0.88 18.78
C VAL A 189 -23.04 -0.38 18.16
N CYS A 190 -21.89 -0.97 18.54
CA CYS A 190 -20.60 -0.58 17.97
C CYS A 190 -20.50 -0.86 16.47
N ARG A 191 -21.07 -1.99 16.02
CA ARG A 191 -21.11 -2.36 14.60
C ARG A 191 -21.95 -1.36 13.80
N ASP A 192 -23.13 -1.00 14.30
CA ASP A 192 -23.99 -0.03 13.63
C ASP A 192 -23.40 1.37 13.62
N ALA A 193 -22.82 1.83 14.72
CA ALA A 193 -22.12 3.12 14.77
C ALA A 193 -20.96 3.17 13.77
N THR A 194 -20.19 2.07 13.66
CA THR A 194 -19.10 1.96 12.67
C THR A 194 -19.62 1.99 11.24
N ARG A 195 -20.74 1.31 10.96
CA ARG A 195 -21.38 1.29 9.64
C ARG A 195 -21.89 2.68 9.26
N LYS A 196 -22.62 3.36 10.15
CA LYS A 196 -23.13 4.72 9.96
C LYS A 196 -21.99 5.72 9.71
N ALA A 197 -20.91 5.65 10.50
CA ALA A 197 -19.78 6.57 10.35
C ALA A 197 -19.05 6.41 9.00
N LYS A 198 -18.87 5.16 8.54
CA LYS A 198 -18.29 4.88 7.21
C LYS A 198 -19.20 5.37 6.08
N ALA A 199 -20.50 5.13 6.19
CA ALA A 199 -21.49 5.57 5.21
C ALA A 199 -21.54 7.10 5.13
N HIS A 200 -21.56 7.78 6.28
CA HIS A 200 -21.57 9.24 6.35
C HIS A 200 -20.33 9.86 5.70
N LEU A 201 -19.13 9.30 5.95
CA LEU A 201 -17.91 9.74 5.26
C LEU A 201 -18.04 9.59 3.74
N ALA A 202 -18.53 8.45 3.25
CA ALA A 202 -18.69 8.21 1.82
C ALA A 202 -19.71 9.16 1.18
N LEU A 203 -20.83 9.42 1.86
CA LEU A 203 -21.85 10.37 1.42
C LEU A 203 -21.29 11.80 1.33
N ASN A 204 -20.56 12.26 2.35
CA ASN A 204 -19.95 13.59 2.33
C ASN A 204 -18.93 13.73 1.19
N LEU A 205 -18.12 12.69 0.94
CA LEU A 205 -17.17 12.69 -0.18
C LEU A 205 -17.86 12.70 -1.55
N ALA A 206 -19.01 12.04 -1.69
CA ALA A 206 -19.79 12.03 -2.92
C ALA A 206 -20.48 13.38 -3.16
N ARG A 207 -21.06 13.99 -2.11
CA ARG A 207 -21.70 15.31 -2.19
C ARG A 207 -20.70 16.40 -2.57
N ASP A 208 -19.55 16.40 -1.91
CA ASP A 208 -18.54 17.44 -2.10
C ASP A 208 -17.64 17.16 -3.32
N VAL A 209 -17.98 16.19 -4.19
CA VAL A 209 -17.09 15.78 -5.30
C VAL A 209 -16.89 16.90 -6.31
N LYS A 210 -17.90 17.76 -6.53
CA LYS A 210 -17.83 18.87 -7.48
C LYS A 210 -16.80 19.91 -7.02
N ASP A 211 -16.80 20.25 -5.74
CA ASP A 211 -15.93 21.28 -5.16
C ASP A 211 -14.57 20.73 -4.72
N LYS A 212 -14.53 19.47 -4.23
CA LYS A 212 -13.36 18.86 -3.57
C LYS A 212 -12.98 17.50 -4.19
N LYS A 213 -12.85 17.47 -5.52
CA LYS A 213 -12.45 16.28 -6.33
C LYS A 213 -11.29 15.48 -5.72
N LYS A 214 -10.24 16.18 -5.24
CA LYS A 214 -9.03 15.56 -4.66
C LYS A 214 -9.32 14.67 -3.45
N GLY A 215 -10.29 15.04 -2.61
CA GLY A 215 -10.67 14.27 -1.42
C GLY A 215 -11.29 12.92 -1.79
N PHE A 216 -12.20 12.94 -2.77
CA PHE A 216 -12.86 11.75 -3.30
C PHE A 216 -11.87 10.79 -3.96
N PHE A 217 -11.05 11.26 -4.91
CA PHE A 217 -10.08 10.40 -5.58
C PHE A 217 -9.05 9.82 -4.59
N LYS A 218 -8.60 10.60 -3.60
CA LYS A 218 -7.75 10.09 -2.51
C LYS A 218 -8.44 8.96 -1.71
N TYR A 219 -9.73 9.09 -1.42
CA TYR A 219 -10.49 8.04 -0.75
C TYR A 219 -10.57 6.77 -1.62
N ILE A 220 -10.92 6.90 -2.91
CA ILE A 220 -10.96 5.79 -3.87
C ILE A 220 -9.59 5.10 -3.96
N SER A 221 -8.51 5.85 -4.17
CA SER A 221 -7.15 5.31 -4.22
C SER A 221 -6.75 4.61 -2.91
N SER A 222 -7.27 5.05 -1.76
CA SER A 222 -7.04 4.37 -0.47
C SER A 222 -7.78 3.04 -0.32
N LYS A 223 -8.85 2.84 -1.10
CA LYS A 223 -9.65 1.60 -1.15
C LYS A 223 -9.16 0.62 -2.20
N ARG A 224 -8.44 1.10 -3.21
CA ARG A 224 -7.75 0.24 -4.20
C ARG A 224 -6.67 -0.58 -3.49
N LYS A 225 -6.67 -1.90 -3.73
CA LYS A 225 -5.71 -2.85 -3.12
C LYS A 225 -4.32 -2.73 -3.75
N THR A 226 -4.27 -2.34 -5.01
CA THR A 226 -3.06 -2.05 -5.78
C THR A 226 -2.87 -0.54 -5.87
N ARG A 227 -1.63 -0.07 -5.70
CA ARG A 227 -1.26 1.25 -6.20
C ARG A 227 -0.92 1.07 -7.66
N GLU A 228 -1.50 1.89 -8.52
CA GLU A 228 -0.97 2.07 -9.87
C GLU A 228 0.45 2.60 -9.71
N ASN A 229 1.43 1.75 -10.00
CA ASN A 229 2.77 2.21 -10.29
C ASN A 229 2.76 2.80 -11.71
N VAL A 230 3.80 3.54 -12.07
CA VAL A 230 4.00 3.94 -13.47
C VAL A 230 3.91 2.67 -14.31
N GLY A 231 2.98 2.65 -15.26
CA GLY A 231 2.78 1.52 -16.16
C GLY A 231 4.05 1.23 -16.95
N PRO A 232 4.11 0.09 -17.64
CA PRO A 232 5.21 -0.17 -18.56
C PRO A 232 5.34 0.98 -19.57
N LEU A 233 6.57 1.45 -19.79
CA LEU A 233 6.87 2.48 -20.78
C LEU A 233 7.39 1.82 -22.05
N LEU A 234 7.25 2.46 -23.21
CA LEU A 234 7.90 2.00 -24.44
C LEU A 234 9.20 2.78 -24.62
N ASN A 235 10.30 2.06 -24.86
CA ASN A 235 11.55 2.69 -25.26
C ASN A 235 11.51 3.08 -26.75
N GLU A 236 12.58 3.72 -27.24
CA GLU A 236 12.73 4.17 -28.63
C GLU A 236 12.64 3.01 -29.65
N VAL A 237 12.93 1.78 -29.21
CA VAL A 237 12.90 0.57 -30.03
C VAL A 237 11.54 -0.16 -29.95
N GLY A 238 10.55 0.43 -29.25
CA GLY A 238 9.22 -0.16 -29.08
C GLY A 238 9.15 -1.31 -28.09
N ALA A 239 10.19 -1.54 -27.28
CA ALA A 239 10.20 -2.56 -26.24
C ALA A 239 9.59 -2.05 -24.92
N LEU A 240 8.93 -2.95 -24.21
CA LEU A 240 8.19 -2.65 -22.98
C LEU A 240 9.13 -2.63 -21.77
N VAL A 241 9.35 -1.45 -21.19
CA VAL A 241 10.18 -1.21 -20.01
C VAL A 241 9.34 -1.33 -18.74
N MET A 242 9.60 -2.36 -17.94
CA MET A 242 8.83 -2.67 -16.73
C MET A 242 9.55 -2.33 -15.43
N GLU A 243 10.89 -2.28 -15.43
CA GLU A 243 11.69 -1.98 -14.24
C GLU A 243 11.66 -0.48 -13.89
N ASP A 244 11.56 -0.15 -12.60
CA ASP A 244 11.49 1.25 -12.14
C ASP A 244 12.78 2.04 -12.44
N THR A 245 13.95 1.39 -12.44
CA THR A 245 15.25 2.01 -12.77
C THR A 245 15.28 2.44 -14.23
N GLU A 246 14.98 1.52 -15.14
CA GLU A 246 14.97 1.75 -16.59
C GLU A 246 13.91 2.79 -16.98
N LYS A 247 12.74 2.78 -16.33
CA LYS A 247 11.72 3.83 -16.53
C LYS A 247 12.24 5.21 -16.14
N ALA A 248 12.99 5.30 -15.04
CA ALA A 248 13.55 6.58 -14.58
C ALA A 248 14.63 7.09 -15.54
N GLU A 249 15.49 6.20 -16.03
CA GLU A 249 16.53 6.53 -17.03
C GLU A 249 15.92 6.98 -18.35
N LEU A 250 14.91 6.26 -18.86
CA LEU A 250 14.19 6.61 -20.08
C LEU A 250 13.54 8.00 -19.98
N LEU A 251 12.86 8.29 -18.87
CA LEU A 251 12.26 9.60 -18.63
C LEU A 251 13.33 10.70 -18.50
N ASN A 252 14.47 10.41 -17.88
CA ASN A 252 15.57 11.36 -17.74
C ASN A 252 16.25 11.65 -19.09
N ALA A 253 16.45 10.62 -19.93
CA ALA A 253 16.98 10.76 -21.28
C ALA A 253 16.04 11.60 -22.16
N PHE A 254 14.74 11.32 -22.12
CA PHE A 254 13.74 12.13 -22.80
C PHE A 254 13.77 13.58 -22.32
N PHE A 255 13.81 13.81 -21.00
CA PHE A 255 13.92 15.14 -20.43
C PHE A 255 15.18 15.86 -20.95
N ALA A 256 16.35 15.22 -20.90
CA ALA A 256 17.60 15.80 -21.40
C ALA A 256 17.52 16.16 -22.90
N SER A 257 16.89 15.33 -23.73
CA SER A 257 16.74 15.57 -25.17
C SER A 257 15.96 16.85 -25.49
N VAL A 258 14.98 17.21 -24.66
CA VAL A 258 14.17 18.43 -24.83
C VAL A 258 14.98 19.70 -24.53
N PHE A 259 15.96 19.61 -23.63
CA PHE A 259 16.80 20.75 -23.21
C PHE A 259 18.16 20.82 -23.91
N THR A 260 18.50 19.81 -24.72
CA THR A 260 19.70 19.80 -25.56
C THR A 260 19.30 19.98 -27.02
N ALA A 261 18.81 21.18 -27.35
CA ALA A 261 18.70 21.58 -28.75
C ALA A 261 20.10 21.58 -29.39
N LYS A 262 20.20 21.03 -30.60
CA LYS A 262 21.44 20.90 -31.36
C LYS A 262 22.09 22.28 -31.53
N VAL A 263 23.32 22.41 -31.05
CA VAL A 263 24.22 23.46 -31.52
C VAL A 263 24.60 23.06 -32.95
N ASP A 264 24.05 23.74 -33.93
CA ASP A 264 24.50 23.57 -35.33
C ASP A 264 25.99 23.93 -35.41
N PRO A 265 26.84 23.13 -36.09
CA PRO A 265 28.22 23.50 -36.30
C PRO A 265 28.23 24.73 -37.21
N GLN A 266 28.55 25.88 -36.63
CA GLN A 266 28.81 27.10 -37.38
C GLN A 266 30.00 26.82 -38.31
N GLU A 267 29.76 26.89 -39.63
CA GLU A 267 30.80 26.78 -40.65
C GLU A 267 31.95 27.72 -40.30
N SER A 268 33.14 27.14 -40.17
CA SER A 268 34.39 27.87 -40.03
C SER A 268 34.72 28.44 -41.41
N GLN A 269 34.39 29.72 -41.65
CA GLN A 269 34.93 30.42 -42.79
C GLN A 269 36.43 30.62 -42.58
N ALA A 270 37.20 29.93 -43.42
CA ALA A 270 38.64 30.05 -43.52
C ALA A 270 39.05 31.47 -43.91
N LEU A 271 40.14 31.95 -43.31
CA LEU A 271 40.89 33.12 -43.74
C LEU A 271 41.27 33.00 -45.22
N GLU A 272 40.84 33.94 -46.05
CA GLU A 272 41.61 34.33 -47.24
C GLU A 272 42.30 35.67 -46.94
N VAL A 273 43.63 35.57 -46.83
CA VAL A 273 44.56 36.70 -46.90
C VAL A 273 44.57 37.19 -48.34
N GLY A 274 44.14 38.43 -48.56
CA GLY A 274 44.29 39.14 -49.82
C GLY A 274 45.08 40.42 -49.60
N GLU A 275 46.39 40.37 -49.81
CA GLU A 275 47.22 41.55 -50.10
C GLU A 275 46.66 42.30 -51.30
N LYS A 276 46.58 43.63 -51.21
CA LYS A 276 46.91 44.56 -52.30
C LYS A 276 47.07 45.99 -51.79
N VAL A 277 48.31 46.45 -51.95
CA VAL A 277 48.88 47.82 -52.11
C VAL A 277 47.96 49.01 -51.82
#